data_AF-A0A5E4KZ05-F1
#
_entry.id   AF-A0A5E4KZ05-F1
#
_cell.length_a   1.000
_cell.length_b   1.000
_cell.length_c   1.000
_cell.angle_alpha   90.00
_cell.angle_beta   90.00
_cell.angle_gamma   90.00
#
_symmetry.space_group_name_H-M   'P 1'
#
loop_
_entity.id
_entity.type
_entity.pdbx_description
1 polymer ?
#
loop_
_entity_poly.entity_id
_entity_poly.type
_entity_poly.pdbx_seq_one_letter_code
_entity_poly.pdbx_strand_id
1 'polypeptide(L)' 'MATKTITITLDAYKRLRAKKASNESFSDIILKLTRRKNTLDYIRSLKPSNELADNIEKAMRETRKAKLRKVDL' A
#
# COMPACT_ATOMS: atom_id res chain seq x y z
N MET A 1 7.62 15.07 -19.66
CA MET A 1 6.49 14.77 -18.75
C MET A 1 5.69 16.04 -18.59
N ALA A 2 4.36 16.00 -18.72
CA ALA A 2 3.55 17.18 -18.44
C ALA A 2 3.64 17.50 -16.93
N THR A 3 3.90 18.77 -16.60
CA THR A 3 3.96 19.22 -15.20
C THR A 3 2.74 20.07 -14.90
N LYS A 4 2.24 19.95 -13.66
CA LYS A 4 1.23 20.84 -13.11
C LYS A 4 1.73 21.34 -11.76
N THR A 5 1.53 22.63 -11.51
CA THR A 5 1.85 23.25 -10.23
C THR A 5 0.65 23.10 -9.30
N ILE A 6 0.92 22.64 -8.08
CA ILE A 6 -0.09 22.57 -7.02
C ILE A 6 0.39 23.42 -5.84
N THR A 7 -0.54 24.12 -5.20
CA THR A 7 -0.28 24.82 -3.93
C THR A 7 -0.68 23.91 -2.79
N ILE A 8 0.21 23.73 -1.82
CA ILE A 8 -0.03 22.92 -0.62
C ILE A 8 0.27 23.75 0.63
N THR A 9 -0.27 23.34 1.76
CA THR A 9 0.04 23.99 3.04
C THR A 9 1.52 23.80 3.38
N LEU A 10 2.07 24.74 4.15
CA LEU A 10 3.44 24.65 4.62
C LEU A 10 3.69 23.38 5.45
N ASP A 11 2.69 22.91 6.20
CA ASP A 11 2.79 21.67 6.97
C ASP A 11 2.88 20.44 6.05
N ALA A 12 2.06 20.39 4.99
CA ALA A 12 2.14 19.31 3.99
C ALA A 12 3.51 19.30 3.30
N TYR A 13 4.06 20.47 2.96
CA TYR A 13 5.41 20.59 2.39
C TYR A 13 6.48 20.03 3.34
N LYS A 14 6.45 20.41 4.63
CA LYS A 14 7.40 19.93 5.65
C LYS A 14 7.35 18.41 5.79
N ARG A 15 6.13 17.82 5.83
CA ARG A 15 5.93 16.37 5.91
C ARG A 15 6.47 15.64 4.68
N LEU A 16 6.26 16.18 3.48
CA LEU A 16 6.81 15.62 2.24
C LEU A 16 8.35 15.70 2.24
N ARG A 17 8.91 16.84 2.64
CA ARG A 17 10.37 17.05 2.72
C ARG A 17 11.04 16.08 3.69
N ALA A 18 10.41 15.78 4.83
CA ALA A 18 10.93 14.82 5.81
C ALA A 18 10.97 13.37 5.28
N LYS A 19 10.13 13.03 4.30
CA LYS A 19 10.07 11.69 3.68
C LYS A 19 10.98 11.54 2.46
N LYS A 20 11.62 12.61 2.00
CA LYS A 20 12.44 12.67 0.79
C LYS A 20 13.84 12.10 1.04
N ALA A 21 14.27 11.11 0.26
CA ALA A 21 15.69 10.75 0.17
C ALA A 21 16.46 11.77 -0.69
N SER A 22 17.78 11.91 -0.50
CA SER A 22 18.59 12.96 -1.17
C SER A 22 18.44 13.04 -2.70
N ASN A 23 18.03 11.96 -3.37
CA ASN A 23 17.91 11.89 -4.82
C ASN A 23 16.48 11.64 -5.36
N GLU A 24 15.44 11.68 -4.53
CA GLU A 24 14.04 11.53 -4.97
C GLU A 24 13.40 12.91 -5.27
N SER A 25 12.51 13.03 -6.24
CA SER A 25 11.71 14.26 -6.45
C SER A 25 10.45 14.27 -5.56
N PHE A 26 9.81 15.44 -5.40
CA PHE A 26 8.52 15.50 -4.70
C PHE A 26 7.43 14.70 -5.43
N SER A 27 7.48 14.67 -6.75
CA SER A 27 6.56 13.86 -7.56
C SER A 27 6.73 12.37 -7.27
N ASP A 28 7.96 11.88 -7.08
CA ASP A 28 8.23 10.47 -6.77
C ASP A 28 7.65 10.07 -5.41
N ILE A 29 7.78 10.94 -4.41
CA ILE A 29 7.22 10.69 -3.08
C ILE A 29 5.69 10.69 -3.13
N ILE A 30 5.09 11.64 -3.85
CA ILE A 30 3.63 11.68 -4.02
C ILE A 30 3.17 10.37 -4.63
N LEU A 31 3.78 9.92 -5.73
CA LEU A 31 3.45 8.65 -6.39
C LEU A 31 3.66 7.45 -5.46
N LYS A 32 4.75 7.42 -4.69
CA LYS A 32 5.05 6.35 -3.71
C LYS A 32 4.01 6.28 -2.58
N LEU A 33 3.53 7.44 -2.12
CA LEU A 33 2.51 7.54 -1.07
C LEU A 33 1.11 7.21 -1.60
N THR A 34 0.80 7.63 -2.82
CA THR A 34 -0.52 7.38 -3.45
C THR A 34 -0.59 6.03 -4.15
N ARG A 35 0.54 5.32 -4.30
CA ARG A 35 0.57 3.97 -4.85
C ARG A 35 -0.29 3.08 -3.97
N ARG A 36 -1.42 2.62 -4.52
CA ARG A 36 -2.17 1.51 -3.92
C ARG A 36 -1.21 0.33 -3.80
N LYS A 37 -0.81 -0.02 -2.58
CA LYS A 37 -0.08 -1.26 -2.35
C LYS A 37 -1.05 -2.39 -2.69
N ASN A 38 -0.85 -3.02 -3.84
CA ASN A 38 -1.47 -4.31 -4.09
C ASN A 38 -0.93 -5.24 -3.02
N THR A 39 -1.80 -5.79 -2.17
CA THR A 39 -1.41 -6.68 -1.07
C THR A 39 -0.55 -7.84 -1.58
N LEU A 40 -0.78 -8.28 -2.81
CA LEU A 40 0.04 -9.26 -3.52
C LEU A 40 1.48 -8.79 -3.77
N ASP A 41 1.70 -7.53 -4.15
CA ASP A 41 3.06 -6.98 -4.38
C ASP A 41 3.83 -6.91 -3.05
N TYR A 42 3.14 -6.58 -1.96
CA TYR A 42 3.76 -6.58 -0.64
C TYR A 42 4.15 -7.99 -0.22
N ILE A 43 3.25 -8.97 -0.36
CA ILE A 43 3.55 -10.39 -0.06
C ILE A 43 4.72 -10.90 -0.91
N ARG A 44 4.77 -10.55 -2.20
CA ARG A 44 5.88 -10.91 -3.11
C ARG A 44 7.23 -10.28 -2.73
N SER A 45 7.23 -9.17 -2.01
CA SER A 45 8.46 -8.51 -1.55
C SER A 45 9.03 -9.11 -0.25
N LEU A 46 8.26 -9.94 0.45
CA LEU A 46 8.72 -10.62 1.66
C LEU A 46 9.59 -11.83 1.30
N LYS A 47 10.50 -12.21 2.22
CA LYS A 47 11.26 -13.47 2.06
C LYS A 47 10.30 -14.66 2.12
N PRO A 48 10.53 -15.72 1.31
CA PRO A 48 9.77 -16.95 1.42
C PRO A 48 9.82 -17.48 2.85
N SER A 49 8.65 -17.74 3.43
CA SER A 49 8.49 -18.29 4.77
C SER A 49 7.36 -19.31 4.75
N ASN A 50 7.66 -20.53 5.20
CA ASN A 50 6.68 -21.61 5.30
C ASN A 50 5.56 -21.22 6.29
N GLU A 51 5.90 -20.57 7.39
CA GLU A 51 4.94 -20.08 8.37
C GLU A 51 3.95 -19.07 7.75
N LEU A 52 4.44 -18.17 6.89
CA LEU A 52 3.58 -17.22 6.18
C LEU A 52 2.64 -17.94 5.21
N ALA A 53 3.14 -18.94 4.48
CA ALA A 53 2.35 -19.73 3.54
C ALA A 53 1.23 -20.50 4.26
N ASP A 54 1.57 -21.18 5.37
CA ASP A 54 0.63 -21.95 6.18
C ASP A 54 -0.48 -21.07 6.76
N ASN A 55 -0.12 -19.88 7.26
CA ASN A 55 -1.08 -18.91 7.79
C ASN A 55 -2.03 -18.38 6.70
N ILE A 56 -1.51 -18.12 5.49
CA ILE A 56 -2.34 -17.70 4.34
C ILE A 56 -3.29 -18.83 3.94
N GLU A 57 -2.81 -20.07 3.86
CA GLU A 57 -3.66 -21.21 3.51
C GLU A 57 -4.76 -21.42 4.55
N LYS A 58 -4.43 -21.34 5.85
CA LYS A 58 -5.40 -21.45 6.94
C LYS A 58 -6.48 -20.38 6.85
N ALA A 59 -6.07 -19.11 6.69
CA ALA A 59 -7.01 -17.99 6.57
C ALA A 59 -7.93 -18.14 5.35
N MET A 60 -7.42 -18.62 4.21
CA MET A 60 -8.23 -18.90 3.02
C MET A 60 -9.23 -20.03 3.24
N ARG A 61 -8.83 -21.11 3.91
CA ARG A 61 -9.72 -22.23 4.25
C ARG A 61 -10.84 -21.77 5.18
N GLU A 62 -10.55 -20.93 6.17
CA GLU A 62 -11.56 -20.37 7.08
C GLU A 62 -12.51 -19.43 6.34
N THR A 63 -11.98 -18.55 5.47
CA THR A 63 -12.79 -17.64 4.66
C THR A 63 -13.73 -18.39 3.71
N ARG A 64 -13.26 -19.49 3.09
CA ARG A 64 -14.09 -20.32 2.21
C ARG A 64 -15.19 -21.06 2.98
N LYS A 65 -14.95 -21.41 4.24
CA LYS A 65 -15.94 -22.05 5.13
C LYS A 65 -16.93 -21.03 5.73
N ALA A 66 -16.54 -19.76 5.82
CA ALA A 66 -17.39 -18.71 6.33
C ALA A 66 -18.55 -18.45 5.34
N LYS A 67 -19.78 -18.62 5.82
CA LYS A 67 -20.97 -18.19 5.06
C LYS A 67 -21.01 -16.67 5.08
N LEU A 68 -21.10 -16.06 3.90
CA LEU A 68 -21.38 -14.64 3.78
C LEU A 68 -22.69 -14.33 4.51
N ARG A 69 -22.68 -13.29 5.34
CA ARG A 69 -23.88 -12.83 6.03
C ARG A 69 -24.86 -12.38 4.95
N LYS A 70 -26.09 -12.94 4.96
CA LYS A 70 -27.15 -12.44 4.09
C LYS A 70 -27.41 -10.99 4.47
N VAL A 71 -27.36 -10.11 3.47
CA VAL A 71 -27.81 -8.73 3.58
C VAL A 71 -29.15 -8.71 2.88
N ASP A 72 -30.23 -8.47 3.63
CA ASP A 72 -31.53 -8.20 3.02
C ASP A 72 -31.43 -6.83 2.33
N LEU A 73 -31.73 -6.81 1.03
CA LEU A 73 -31.75 -5.63 0.15
C LEU A 73 -33.17 -5.10 0.04
#